data_AF-A0A2D6P9P7-F1
#
_entry.id   AF-A0A2D6P9P7-F1
#
_cell.length_a   1.000
_cell.length_b   1.000
_cell.length_c   1.000
_cell.angle_alpha   90.00
_cell.angle_beta   90.00
_cell.angle_gamma   90.00
#
_symmetry.space_group_name_H-M   'P 1'
#
loop_
_entity.id
_entity.type
_entity.pdbx_description
1 polymer ?
#
loop_
_entity_poly.entity_id
_entity_poly.type
_entity_poly.pdbx_seq_one_letter_code
_entity_poly.pdbx_strand_id
1 'polypeptide(L)'
;MHTSFKQFLVEEEKTVYFTFGRMNPPTIGHGKVLETLAKKAGKNPYRVFLSQSTDPKKNPLPYADKVKAVRKMFPRHARSIMLNKKIRNAMEAASALYDEGYKNVVMVVGSDRLNEFGTLLKKYNGKDARHGFYNFKNINVVSAGERDPDSEGAAGMSATKMRDAAKENDFTAFSQGLPKTVSNPDAKKMFNAVRNGMGLKEENEFKRHIQLETVSEIREAFVRGELFEVGQEVIIEKTDQVGEIEIIGSNYVIVNVNGERTRQWPESVQVVEYKYDYGTDKSVKHMKKKTPGQNEGKARDRLVKMVDKASGRTMADRQRDAAKATANRKRAERDLAKFRSGMKEDDERKKSSPQDADIKDRPGTQPKAYHSGLSKAQKISRDRQFKRQSKMDDDNPAAYKPAAGDKTAKTKPSKHTKKFKDMYGEENSAEKLAKMRIQRQKEVNARKYDRMMDRARTKDTNKKNRETK
;
A
#
# COMPACT_ATOMS: atom_id res chain seq x y z
N MET A 1 44.20 29.51 21.79
CA MET A 1 45.32 30.21 21.14
C MET A 1 45.28 29.86 19.66
N HIS A 2 44.93 30.83 18.80
CA HIS A 2 44.97 30.65 17.34
C HIS A 2 46.36 31.08 16.84
N THR A 3 47.04 30.21 16.09
CA THR A 3 48.46 30.37 15.74
C THR A 3 48.70 31.19 14.47
N SER A 4 47.65 31.63 13.75
CA SER A 4 47.76 32.51 12.57
C SER A 4 46.41 33.09 12.14
N PHE A 5 46.38 34.34 11.65
CA PHE A 5 45.18 35.00 11.10
C PHE A 5 44.57 34.25 9.91
N LYS A 6 45.40 33.57 9.09
CA LYS A 6 44.91 32.69 8.01
C LYS A 6 44.11 31.51 8.56
N GLN A 7 44.55 30.94 9.68
CA GLN A 7 43.86 29.82 10.32
C GLN A 7 42.56 30.27 10.98
N PHE A 8 42.53 31.48 11.54
CA PHE A 8 41.32 32.11 12.06
C PHE A 8 40.27 32.35 10.96
N LEU A 9 40.68 32.89 9.80
CA LEU A 9 39.80 33.06 8.62
C LEU A 9 39.24 31.71 8.12
N VAL A 10 40.10 30.70 7.97
CA VAL A 10 39.67 29.34 7.57
C VAL A 10 38.70 28.74 8.59
N GLU A 11 38.91 28.95 9.89
CA GLU A 11 38.01 28.49 10.94
C GLU A 11 36.68 29.25 10.97
N GLU A 12 36.64 30.53 10.61
CA GLU A 12 35.39 31.29 10.43
C GLU A 12 34.61 30.84 9.18
N GLU A 13 35.31 30.44 8.13
CA GLU A 13 34.72 30.06 6.84
C GLU A 13 34.35 28.57 6.72
N LYS A 14 34.61 27.74 7.74
CA LYS A 14 34.29 26.30 7.73
C LYS A 14 32.80 26.07 7.44
N THR A 15 32.52 25.84 6.17
CA THR A 15 31.18 25.68 5.61
C THR A 15 31.02 24.25 5.12
N VAL A 16 29.92 23.61 5.53
CA VAL A 16 29.59 22.26 5.08
C VAL A 16 28.27 22.25 4.35
N TYR A 17 28.24 21.51 3.25
CA TYR A 17 27.03 21.29 2.49
C TYR A 17 26.47 19.92 2.84
N PHE A 18 25.17 19.82 3.09
CA PHE A 18 24.60 18.51 3.36
C PHE A 18 23.21 18.33 2.77
N THR A 19 22.84 17.07 2.59
CA THR A 19 21.47 16.70 2.23
C THR A 19 21.02 15.52 3.06
N PHE A 20 19.71 15.41 3.25
CA PHE A 20 19.07 14.33 3.97
C PHE A 20 17.97 13.70 3.13
N GLY A 21 18.08 12.40 2.85
CA GLY A 21 17.16 11.70 1.94
C GLY A 21 16.63 10.37 2.48
N ARG A 22 15.41 9.98 2.09
CA ARG A 22 14.87 8.64 2.40
C ARG A 22 15.44 7.55 1.51
N MET A 23 15.60 7.86 0.21
CA MET A 23 16.20 7.02 -0.85
C MET A 23 15.80 5.53 -0.76
N ASN A 24 14.51 5.23 -0.79
CA ASN A 24 14.01 3.86 -0.61
C ASN A 24 12.96 3.45 -1.68
N PRO A 25 13.38 2.92 -2.84
CA PRO A 25 14.76 2.75 -3.30
C PRO A 25 15.40 4.07 -3.81
N PRO A 26 16.73 4.13 -3.92
CA PRO A 26 17.41 5.19 -4.65
C PRO A 26 17.07 5.19 -6.15
N THR A 27 17.02 6.37 -6.75
CA THR A 27 16.57 6.58 -8.15
C THR A 27 17.43 7.64 -8.84
N ILE A 28 17.40 7.74 -10.17
CA ILE A 28 18.13 8.76 -10.94
C ILE A 28 17.86 10.19 -10.44
N GLY A 29 16.61 10.50 -10.06
CA GLY A 29 16.27 11.83 -9.56
C GLY A 29 17.00 12.22 -8.28
N HIS A 30 17.33 11.26 -7.41
CA HIS A 30 18.20 11.51 -6.25
C HIS A 30 19.62 11.87 -6.70
N GLY A 31 20.09 11.30 -7.81
CA GLY A 31 21.36 11.65 -8.43
C GLY A 31 21.46 13.13 -8.79
N LYS A 32 20.41 13.72 -9.38
CA LYS A 32 20.36 15.17 -9.68
C LYS A 32 20.55 16.04 -8.43
N VAL A 33 19.96 15.63 -7.29
CA VAL A 33 20.15 16.32 -6.00
C VAL A 33 21.59 16.20 -5.52
N LEU A 34 22.21 15.02 -5.65
CA LEU A 34 23.62 14.82 -5.28
C LEU A 34 24.59 15.61 -6.18
N GLU A 35 24.28 15.72 -7.46
CA GLU A 35 25.07 16.51 -8.41
C GLU A 35 24.99 18.00 -8.13
N THR A 36 23.79 18.51 -7.86
CA THR A 36 23.59 19.92 -7.48
C THR A 36 24.21 20.25 -6.13
N LEU A 37 24.13 19.33 -5.16
CA LEU A 37 24.86 19.43 -3.89
C LEU A 37 26.36 19.56 -4.12
N ALA A 38 26.96 18.67 -4.92
CA ALA A 38 28.39 18.72 -5.22
C ALA A 38 28.79 19.99 -5.98
N LYS A 39 27.98 20.43 -6.96
CA LYS A 39 28.22 21.68 -7.68
C LYS A 39 28.18 22.90 -6.77
N LYS A 40 27.19 22.98 -5.86
CA LYS A 40 27.06 24.10 -4.91
C LYS A 40 28.12 24.07 -3.82
N ALA A 41 28.57 22.88 -3.42
CA ALA A 41 29.66 22.74 -2.46
C ALA A 41 30.99 23.23 -3.05
N GLY A 42 31.24 23.00 -4.34
CA GLY A 42 32.48 23.43 -4.99
C GLY A 42 33.70 22.77 -4.32
N LYS A 43 34.54 23.58 -3.66
CA LYS A 43 35.70 23.11 -2.89
C LYS A 43 35.36 22.73 -1.43
N ASN A 44 34.18 23.12 -0.94
CA ASN A 44 33.77 22.84 0.42
C ASN A 44 33.38 21.36 0.59
N PRO A 45 33.59 20.78 1.79
CA PRO A 45 33.15 19.42 2.07
C PRO A 45 31.63 19.32 2.00
N TYR A 46 31.14 18.18 1.51
CA TYR A 46 29.72 17.86 1.57
C TYR A 46 29.44 16.46 2.09
N ARG A 47 28.32 16.32 2.80
CA ARG A 47 27.88 15.07 3.44
C ARG A 47 26.46 14.71 3.00
N VAL A 48 26.23 13.43 2.75
CA VAL A 48 24.92 12.89 2.40
C VAL A 48 24.47 11.95 3.49
N PHE A 49 23.37 12.30 4.15
CA PHE A 49 22.77 11.48 5.21
C PHE A 49 21.50 10.82 4.70
N LEU A 50 21.29 9.57 5.09
CA LEU A 50 20.12 8.79 4.71
C LEU A 50 19.27 8.46 5.93
N SER A 51 17.95 8.49 5.76
CA SER A 51 17.02 8.09 6.82
C SER A 51 17.17 6.60 7.16
N GLN A 52 17.06 6.29 8.45
CA GLN A 52 17.14 4.94 8.98
C GLN A 52 15.77 4.25 9.14
N SER A 53 14.67 4.93 8.82
CA SER A 53 13.33 4.33 8.91
C SER A 53 13.21 3.11 7.99
N THR A 54 12.59 2.05 8.51
CA THR A 54 12.38 0.77 7.82
C THR A 54 10.93 0.32 8.02
N ASP A 55 10.21 0.16 6.91
CA ASP A 55 8.78 -0.17 6.88
C ASP A 55 8.50 -0.93 5.58
N PRO A 56 7.75 -2.04 5.59
CA PRO A 56 7.51 -2.82 4.36
C PRO A 56 6.86 -2.01 3.23
N LYS A 57 6.02 -1.02 3.56
CA LYS A 57 5.27 -0.24 2.55
C LYS A 57 6.05 0.94 1.98
N LYS A 58 6.65 1.75 2.86
CA LYS A 58 7.27 3.03 2.50
C LYS A 58 8.78 2.96 2.43
N ASN A 59 9.38 2.10 3.26
CA ASN A 59 10.81 2.02 3.47
C ASN A 59 11.31 0.55 3.48
N PRO A 60 11.15 -0.19 2.37
CA PRO A 60 11.45 -1.62 2.36
C PRO A 60 12.93 -1.96 2.54
N LEU A 61 13.86 -1.12 2.08
CA LEU A 61 15.30 -1.38 2.21
C LEU A 61 15.83 -1.01 3.61
N PRO A 62 16.56 -1.93 4.28
CA PRO A 62 17.32 -1.64 5.49
C PRO A 62 18.38 -0.56 5.28
N TYR A 63 18.78 0.13 6.35
CA TYR A 63 19.72 1.26 6.27
C TYR A 63 21.08 0.89 5.64
N ALA A 64 21.66 -0.24 5.99
CA ALA A 64 22.95 -0.67 5.46
C ALA A 64 22.89 -0.96 3.95
N ASP A 65 21.88 -1.71 3.51
CA ASP A 65 21.68 -2.04 2.10
C ASP A 65 21.34 -0.81 1.27
N LYS A 66 20.59 0.13 1.85
CA LYS A 66 20.31 1.43 1.26
C LYS A 66 21.58 2.23 1.02
N VAL A 67 22.45 2.39 2.03
CA VAL A 67 23.73 3.09 1.86
C VAL A 67 24.58 2.41 0.79
N LYS A 68 24.64 1.07 0.80
CA LYS A 68 25.36 0.28 -0.21
C LYS A 68 24.82 0.51 -1.62
N ALA A 69 23.49 0.51 -1.78
CA ALA A 69 22.82 0.77 -3.05
C ALA A 69 23.12 2.19 -3.57
N VAL A 70 22.99 3.22 -2.73
CA VAL A 70 23.28 4.60 -3.13
C VAL A 70 24.76 4.78 -3.51
N ARG A 71 25.70 4.24 -2.73
CA ARG A 71 27.14 4.29 -3.05
C ARG A 71 27.47 3.60 -4.37
N LYS A 72 26.78 2.50 -4.67
CA LYS A 72 26.97 1.75 -5.92
C LYS A 72 26.36 2.47 -7.12
N MET A 73 25.18 3.08 -6.95
CA MET A 73 24.53 3.87 -7.99
C MET A 73 25.29 5.15 -8.32
N PHE A 74 25.85 5.80 -7.31
CA PHE A 74 26.52 7.10 -7.41
C PHE A 74 27.97 7.03 -6.90
N PRO A 75 28.87 6.32 -7.61
CA PRO A 75 30.24 6.07 -7.14
C PRO A 75 31.02 7.38 -6.91
N ARG A 76 30.78 8.42 -7.73
CA ARG A 76 31.39 9.75 -7.56
C ARG A 76 31.10 10.39 -6.21
N HIS A 77 29.95 10.09 -5.63
CA HIS A 77 29.48 10.65 -4.36
C HIS A 77 29.67 9.66 -3.18
N ALA A 78 30.22 8.47 -3.43
CA ALA A 78 30.27 7.37 -2.47
C ALA A 78 30.97 7.73 -1.15
N ARG A 79 32.06 8.50 -1.23
CA ARG A 79 32.84 8.94 -0.06
C ARG A 79 32.10 9.96 0.81
N SER A 80 31.21 10.75 0.22
CA SER A 80 30.40 11.74 0.93
C SER A 80 29.13 11.15 1.56
N ILE A 81 28.75 9.93 1.18
CA ILE A 81 27.59 9.23 1.76
C ILE A 81 28.00 8.62 3.10
N MET A 82 27.41 9.14 4.17
CA MET A 82 27.75 8.79 5.54
C MET A 82 27.00 7.53 5.98
N LEU A 83 27.76 6.56 6.52
CA LEU A 83 27.21 5.40 7.21
C LEU A 83 27.33 5.66 8.72
N ASN A 84 26.28 6.21 9.32
CA ASN A 84 26.24 6.50 10.74
C ASN A 84 24.87 6.09 11.33
N LYS A 85 24.87 5.01 12.12
CA LYS A 85 23.66 4.47 12.77
C LYS A 85 23.12 5.35 13.89
N LYS A 86 23.84 6.37 14.34
CA LYS A 86 23.35 7.30 15.37
C LYS A 86 22.43 8.38 14.78
N ILE A 87 22.64 8.78 13.51
CA ILE A 87 21.95 9.90 12.87
C ILE A 87 20.68 9.43 12.15
N ARG A 88 19.51 9.71 12.74
CA ARG A 88 18.20 9.24 12.28
C ARG A 88 17.43 10.29 11.50
N ASN A 89 17.61 11.57 11.84
CA ASN A 89 16.90 12.70 11.26
C ASN A 89 17.87 13.82 10.80
N ALA A 90 17.33 14.80 10.07
CA ALA A 90 18.13 15.91 9.54
C ALA A 90 18.70 16.83 10.64
N MET A 91 18.03 16.91 11.80
CA MET A 91 18.45 17.75 12.92
C MET A 91 19.65 17.14 13.64
N GLU A 92 19.64 15.84 13.88
CA GLU A 92 20.78 15.07 14.41
C GLU A 92 21.96 15.10 13.43
N ALA A 93 21.70 15.19 12.12
CA ALA A 93 22.76 15.41 11.15
C ALA A 93 23.36 16.80 11.31
N ALA A 94 22.54 17.83 11.52
CA ALA A 94 23.01 19.18 11.80
C ALA A 94 23.83 19.24 13.10
N SER A 95 23.38 18.61 14.18
CA SER A 95 24.17 18.48 15.42
C SER A 95 25.50 17.77 15.21
N ALA A 96 25.51 16.63 14.50
CA ALA A 96 26.76 15.93 14.21
C ALA A 96 27.75 16.80 13.38
N LEU A 97 27.25 17.60 12.45
CA LEU A 97 28.07 18.55 11.70
C LEU A 97 28.60 19.70 12.58
N TYR A 98 27.80 20.14 13.53
CA TYR A 98 28.26 21.14 14.49
C TYR A 98 29.36 20.58 15.40
N ASP A 99 29.20 19.34 15.87
CA ASP A 99 30.20 18.61 16.67
C ASP A 99 31.51 18.36 15.89
N GLU A 100 31.44 18.22 14.56
CA GLU A 100 32.62 18.17 13.67
C GLU A 100 33.36 19.53 13.57
N GLY A 101 32.79 20.61 14.11
CA GLY A 101 33.41 21.94 14.18
C GLY A 101 33.07 22.88 13.02
N TYR A 102 32.00 22.61 12.26
CA TYR A 102 31.53 23.50 11.20
C TYR A 102 30.76 24.70 11.78
N LYS A 103 31.06 25.91 11.29
CA LYS A 103 30.39 27.15 11.74
C LYS A 103 29.26 27.58 10.81
N ASN A 104 29.33 27.22 9.54
CA ASN A 104 28.30 27.52 8.54
C ASN A 104 27.78 26.24 7.92
N VAL A 105 26.46 26.18 7.69
CA VAL A 105 25.82 25.00 7.10
C VAL A 105 24.90 25.40 5.95
N VAL A 106 25.00 24.64 4.86
CA VAL A 106 24.14 24.78 3.70
C VAL A 106 23.42 23.46 3.43
N MET A 107 22.10 23.43 3.63
CA MET A 107 21.30 22.26 3.32
C MET A 107 20.77 22.34 1.89
N VAL A 108 20.99 21.31 1.08
CA VAL A 108 20.42 21.22 -0.28
C VAL A 108 19.27 20.22 -0.27
N VAL A 109 18.07 20.69 -0.64
CA VAL A 109 16.82 19.90 -0.61
C VAL A 109 16.00 20.10 -1.88
N GLY A 110 15.03 19.21 -2.11
CA GLY A 110 14.01 19.42 -3.15
C GLY A 110 13.15 20.64 -2.84
N SER A 111 12.53 21.22 -3.87
CA SER A 111 11.67 22.40 -3.75
C SER A 111 10.52 22.20 -2.75
N ASP A 112 9.97 20.99 -2.67
CA ASP A 112 8.88 20.59 -1.78
C ASP A 112 9.18 20.78 -0.28
N ARG A 113 10.46 20.81 0.13
CA ARG A 113 10.86 20.86 1.56
C ARG A 113 11.68 22.07 1.96
N LEU A 114 11.83 23.06 1.08
CA LEU A 114 12.65 24.25 1.35
C LEU A 114 12.17 25.01 2.58
N ASN A 115 10.89 25.34 2.62
CA ASN A 115 10.30 26.13 3.69
C ASN A 115 10.23 25.36 5.01
N GLU A 116 9.98 24.05 4.94
CA GLU A 116 9.94 23.16 6.11
C GLU A 116 11.32 23.13 6.79
N PHE A 117 12.37 22.76 6.05
CA PHE A 117 13.71 22.67 6.64
C PHE A 117 14.32 24.02 6.98
N GLY A 118 14.04 25.07 6.19
CA GLY A 118 14.47 26.44 6.50
C GLY A 118 13.96 26.90 7.86
N THR A 119 12.67 26.67 8.14
CA THR A 119 12.05 27.02 9.41
C THR A 119 12.57 26.13 10.54
N LEU A 120 12.66 24.80 10.33
CA LEU A 120 13.09 23.85 11.36
C LEU A 120 14.54 24.08 11.80
N LEU A 121 15.48 24.21 10.87
CA LEU A 121 16.89 24.41 11.19
C LEU A 121 17.14 25.73 11.92
N LYS A 122 16.44 26.81 11.55
CA LYS A 122 16.56 28.09 12.23
C LYS A 122 15.90 28.09 13.61
N LYS A 123 14.74 27.44 13.75
CA LYS A 123 13.98 27.39 15.00
C LYS A 123 14.73 26.75 16.17
N TYR A 124 15.53 25.72 15.88
CA TYR A 124 16.31 24.98 16.88
C TYR A 124 17.80 25.39 16.94
N ASN A 125 18.22 26.38 16.16
CA ASN A 125 19.59 26.92 16.25
C ASN A 125 19.80 27.57 17.63
N GLY A 126 20.84 27.14 18.35
CA GLY A 126 21.16 27.59 19.70
C GLY A 126 20.28 26.98 20.80
N LYS A 127 19.44 25.97 20.49
CA LYS A 127 18.60 25.28 21.49
C LYS A 127 19.05 23.85 21.65
N ASP A 128 19.13 23.41 22.90
CA ASP A 128 19.34 22.00 23.21
C ASP A 128 18.00 21.23 23.15
N ALA A 129 18.01 20.09 22.48
CA ALA A 129 16.82 19.28 22.22
C ALA A 129 17.20 17.81 22.04
N ARG A 130 16.20 16.94 21.89
CA ARG A 130 16.42 15.49 21.70
C ARG A 130 17.32 15.13 20.50
N HIS A 131 17.46 16.03 19.54
CA HIS A 131 18.29 15.85 18.35
C HIS A 131 19.76 16.28 18.56
N GLY A 132 20.10 16.78 19.75
CA GLY A 132 21.38 17.38 20.07
C GLY A 132 21.34 18.90 20.02
N PHE A 133 22.47 19.51 20.34
CA PHE A 133 22.69 20.95 20.26
C PHE A 133 23.39 21.31 18.94
N TYR A 134 23.08 22.47 18.38
CA TYR A 134 23.88 23.09 17.34
C TYR A 134 23.69 24.59 17.37
N ASN A 135 24.73 25.36 17.03
CA ASN A 135 24.66 26.81 16.95
C ASN A 135 25.52 27.34 15.79
N PHE A 136 24.97 27.28 14.58
CA PHE A 136 25.66 27.77 13.38
C PHE A 136 25.57 29.29 13.28
N LYS A 137 26.66 29.93 12.81
CA LYS A 137 26.71 31.35 12.47
C LYS A 137 25.77 31.65 11.30
N ASN A 138 25.78 30.79 10.28
CA ASN A 138 24.92 30.89 9.10
C ASN A 138 24.25 29.55 8.78
N ILE A 139 22.93 29.59 8.55
CA ILE A 139 22.12 28.46 8.08
C ILE A 139 21.42 28.86 6.80
N ASN A 140 21.84 28.25 5.69
CA ASN A 140 21.22 28.43 4.38
C ASN A 140 20.56 27.14 3.91
N VAL A 141 19.36 27.24 3.34
CA VAL A 141 18.66 26.10 2.73
C VAL A 141 18.42 26.44 1.28
N VAL A 142 18.92 25.60 0.37
CA VAL A 142 18.96 25.90 -1.06
C VAL A 142 18.28 24.79 -1.85
N SER A 143 17.51 25.17 -2.88
CA SER A 143 16.85 24.22 -3.78
C SER A 143 17.83 23.46 -4.64
N ALA A 144 17.62 22.16 -4.80
CA ALA A 144 18.23 21.33 -5.83
C ALA A 144 17.59 21.54 -7.22
N GLY A 145 16.52 22.34 -7.31
CA GLY A 145 15.71 22.53 -8.51
C GLY A 145 14.33 21.88 -8.38
N GLU A 146 13.40 22.32 -9.23
CA GLU A 146 12.09 21.68 -9.34
C GLU A 146 12.18 20.42 -10.19
N ARG A 147 11.43 19.41 -9.77
CA ARG A 147 11.28 18.18 -10.52
C ARG A 147 9.89 18.17 -11.11
N ASP A 148 9.79 18.05 -12.43
CA ASP A 148 8.54 17.76 -13.10
C ASP A 148 8.12 16.30 -12.79
N PRO A 149 7.08 16.08 -11.97
CA PRO A 149 6.62 14.75 -11.58
C PRO A 149 6.04 13.94 -12.74
N ASP A 150 5.61 14.65 -13.79
CA ASP A 150 4.89 14.13 -14.95
C ASP A 150 5.80 13.94 -16.17
N SER A 151 7.05 14.41 -16.11
CA SER A 151 8.04 14.17 -17.16
C SER A 151 8.17 12.68 -17.50
N GLU A 152 7.93 12.34 -18.77
CA GLU A 152 8.05 10.96 -19.26
C GLU A 152 9.52 10.47 -19.19
N GLY A 153 9.69 9.19 -18.85
CA GLY A 153 11.00 8.53 -18.81
C GLY A 153 11.78 8.61 -17.50
N ALA A 154 13.11 8.52 -17.59
CA ALA A 154 14.03 8.40 -16.45
C ALA A 154 13.98 9.58 -15.45
N ALA A 155 13.52 10.76 -15.90
CA ALA A 155 13.40 11.96 -15.08
C ALA A 155 12.17 11.97 -14.18
N GLY A 156 11.04 11.39 -14.60
CA GLY A 156 9.81 11.25 -13.81
C GLY A 156 9.78 10.04 -12.86
N MET A 157 10.83 9.23 -12.83
CA MET A 157 10.85 8.00 -12.03
C MET A 157 11.06 8.28 -10.53
N SER A 158 10.01 8.09 -9.75
CA SER A 158 10.01 8.28 -8.29
C SER A 158 10.26 6.97 -7.54
N ALA A 159 10.69 7.07 -6.28
CA ALA A 159 10.84 5.89 -5.43
C ALA A 159 9.53 5.13 -5.24
N THR A 160 8.38 5.83 -5.31
CA THR A 160 7.05 5.19 -5.24
C THR A 160 6.78 4.36 -6.48
N LYS A 161 6.94 4.94 -7.68
CA LYS A 161 6.80 4.22 -8.96
C LYS A 161 7.71 2.97 -9.00
N MET A 162 8.93 3.05 -8.48
CA MET A 162 9.83 1.88 -8.41
C MET A 162 9.37 0.80 -7.42
N ARG A 163 8.73 1.16 -6.29
CA ARG A 163 8.15 0.17 -5.37
C ARG A 163 6.91 -0.50 -5.98
N ASP A 164 6.11 0.26 -6.72
CA ASP A 164 4.93 -0.27 -7.40
C ASP A 164 5.35 -1.23 -8.52
N ALA A 165 6.35 -0.86 -9.34
CA ALA A 165 6.97 -1.77 -10.31
C ALA A 165 7.53 -3.05 -9.65
N ALA A 166 8.18 -2.92 -8.48
CA ALA A 166 8.64 -4.08 -7.72
C ALA A 166 7.50 -4.97 -7.20
N LYS A 167 6.34 -4.38 -6.88
CA LYS A 167 5.14 -5.10 -6.44
C LYS A 167 4.46 -5.85 -7.59
N GLU A 168 4.35 -5.20 -8.75
CA GLU A 168 3.72 -5.72 -9.97
C GLU A 168 4.62 -6.69 -10.75
N ASN A 169 5.86 -6.89 -10.28
CA ASN A 169 6.86 -7.71 -10.93
C ASN A 169 7.37 -7.16 -12.29
N ASP A 170 7.29 -5.84 -12.48
CA ASP A 170 7.77 -5.16 -13.68
C ASP A 170 9.22 -4.69 -13.50
N PHE A 171 10.17 -5.56 -13.88
CA PHE A 171 11.59 -5.22 -13.86
C PHE A 171 11.98 -4.20 -14.93
N THR A 172 11.26 -4.15 -16.05
CA THR A 172 11.54 -3.21 -17.13
C THR A 172 11.31 -1.77 -16.68
N ALA A 173 10.14 -1.47 -16.12
CA ALA A 173 9.87 -0.15 -15.53
C ALA A 173 10.81 0.16 -14.36
N PHE A 174 11.13 -0.83 -13.53
CA PHE A 174 12.09 -0.63 -12.43
C PHE A 174 13.49 -0.23 -12.94
N SER A 175 13.98 -0.89 -13.99
CA SER A 175 15.31 -0.63 -14.56
C SER A 175 15.44 0.76 -15.17
N GLN A 176 14.36 1.33 -15.71
CA GLN A 176 14.33 2.70 -16.24
C GLN A 176 14.58 3.77 -15.16
N GLY A 177 14.32 3.44 -13.88
CA GLY A 177 14.58 4.33 -12.75
C GLY A 177 16.03 4.38 -12.28
N LEU A 178 16.89 3.56 -12.86
CA LEU A 178 18.29 3.38 -12.47
C LEU A 178 19.24 3.97 -13.51
N PRO A 179 20.35 4.61 -13.09
CA PRO A 179 21.31 5.12 -14.03
C PRO A 179 21.98 3.97 -14.79
N LYS A 180 22.38 4.24 -16.03
CA LYS A 180 23.06 3.26 -16.91
C LYS A 180 24.38 2.72 -16.32
N THR A 181 24.89 3.37 -15.28
CA THR A 181 26.07 2.92 -14.51
C THR A 181 25.79 1.66 -13.70
N VAL A 182 24.53 1.34 -13.40
CA VAL A 182 24.14 0.13 -12.67
C VAL A 182 24.01 -1.03 -13.64
N SER A 183 24.77 -2.10 -13.40
CA SER A 183 24.70 -3.31 -14.21
C SER A 183 23.35 -4.03 -14.06
N ASN A 184 22.91 -4.76 -15.08
CA ASN A 184 21.68 -5.57 -15.02
C ASN A 184 21.65 -6.54 -13.82
N PRO A 185 22.72 -7.28 -13.48
CA PRO A 185 22.76 -8.12 -12.28
C PRO A 185 22.51 -7.34 -10.99
N ASP A 186 23.04 -6.12 -10.88
CA ASP A 186 22.86 -5.29 -9.69
C ASP A 186 21.46 -4.68 -9.61
N ALA A 187 20.90 -4.29 -10.76
CA ALA A 187 19.50 -3.87 -10.84
C ALA A 187 18.57 -5.00 -10.37
N LYS A 188 18.80 -6.25 -10.80
CA LYS A 188 18.04 -7.43 -10.35
C LYS A 188 18.18 -7.67 -8.84
N LYS A 189 19.40 -7.58 -8.30
CA LYS A 189 19.65 -7.70 -6.86
C LYS A 189 18.90 -6.64 -6.07
N MET A 190 18.90 -5.40 -6.54
CA MET A 190 18.19 -4.31 -5.87
C MET A 190 16.67 -4.47 -5.98
N PHE A 191 16.16 -4.91 -7.13
CA PHE A 191 14.74 -5.23 -7.32
C PHE A 191 14.29 -6.30 -6.32
N ASN A 192 15.03 -7.39 -6.20
CA ASN A 192 14.73 -8.46 -5.24
C ASN A 192 14.91 -8.00 -3.80
N ALA A 193 15.88 -7.13 -3.49
CA ALA A 193 16.03 -6.55 -2.16
C ALA A 193 14.81 -5.68 -1.78
N VAL A 194 14.27 -4.89 -2.72
CA VAL A 194 13.04 -4.12 -2.50
C VAL A 194 11.85 -5.05 -2.28
N ARG A 195 11.68 -6.08 -3.11
CA ARG A 195 10.62 -7.09 -2.97
C ARG A 195 10.67 -7.81 -1.63
N ASN A 196 11.85 -8.29 -1.25
CA ASN A 196 12.09 -8.95 0.02
C ASN A 196 11.77 -8.00 1.20
N GLY A 197 12.21 -6.74 1.11
CA GLY A 197 11.86 -5.70 2.08
C GLY A 197 10.36 -5.40 2.19
N MET A 198 9.59 -5.62 1.12
CA MET A 198 8.12 -5.52 1.11
C MET A 198 7.42 -6.80 1.61
N GLY A 199 8.17 -7.87 1.89
CA GLY A 199 7.63 -9.19 2.25
C GLY A 199 7.13 -10.00 1.05
N LEU A 200 7.55 -9.64 -0.17
CA LEU A 200 7.26 -10.37 -1.41
C LEU A 200 8.35 -11.41 -1.68
N LYS A 201 7.98 -12.49 -2.37
CA LYS A 201 8.94 -13.51 -2.80
C LYS A 201 9.89 -12.93 -3.86
N GLU A 202 11.16 -13.31 -3.76
CA GLU A 202 12.17 -13.00 -4.77
C GLU A 202 11.75 -13.62 -6.10
N GLU A 203 11.91 -12.86 -7.18
CA GLU A 203 11.60 -13.33 -8.52
C GLU A 203 12.90 -13.53 -9.28
N ASN A 204 12.97 -14.64 -10.03
CA ASN A 204 14.11 -14.94 -10.90
C ASN A 204 13.70 -14.90 -12.38
N GLU A 205 12.41 -15.02 -12.69
CA GLU A 205 11.87 -14.92 -14.05
C GLU A 205 11.37 -13.50 -14.35
N PHE A 206 12.25 -12.66 -14.89
CA PHE A 206 11.90 -11.33 -15.37
C PHE A 206 11.36 -11.42 -16.81
N LYS A 207 10.12 -11.87 -17.00
CA LYS A 207 9.50 -11.89 -18.32
C LYS A 207 9.21 -10.46 -18.77
N ARG A 208 9.73 -10.07 -19.94
CA ARG A 208 9.30 -8.84 -20.61
C ARG A 208 7.89 -9.10 -21.13
N HIS A 209 6.87 -8.72 -20.37
CA HIS A 209 5.52 -8.69 -20.91
C HIS A 209 5.43 -7.49 -21.86
N ILE A 210 5.59 -7.75 -23.15
CA ILE A 210 5.37 -6.74 -24.19
C ILE A 210 3.87 -6.84 -24.51
N GLN A 211 3.07 -5.95 -23.92
CA GLN A 211 1.69 -5.76 -24.35
C GLN A 211 1.71 -4.85 -25.57
N LEU A 212 1.46 -5.42 -26.76
CA LEU A 212 1.28 -4.64 -27.98
C LEU A 212 -0.10 -3.95 -27.94
N GLU A 213 -0.21 -2.79 -28.59
CA GLU A 213 -1.49 -2.11 -28.77
C GLU A 213 -2.45 -2.97 -29.60
N THR A 214 -3.73 -2.94 -29.26
CA THR A 214 -4.78 -3.66 -30.00
C THR A 214 -4.97 -3.02 -31.36
N VAL A 215 -4.72 -3.77 -32.44
CA VAL A 215 -4.82 -3.24 -33.81
C VAL A 215 -6.28 -3.06 -34.26
N SER A 216 -7.17 -3.99 -33.90
CA SER A 216 -8.61 -3.92 -34.19
C SER A 216 -9.39 -4.91 -33.30
N GLU A 217 -10.53 -4.50 -32.75
CA GLU A 217 -11.37 -5.35 -31.90
C GLU A 217 -11.90 -6.59 -32.64
N ILE A 218 -12.23 -6.42 -33.93
CA ILE A 218 -12.69 -7.50 -34.82
C ILE A 218 -11.55 -8.51 -35.01
N ARG A 219 -10.33 -8.03 -35.24
CA ARG A 219 -9.17 -8.91 -35.42
C ARG A 219 -8.87 -9.72 -34.15
N GLU A 220 -8.94 -9.09 -32.99
CA GLU A 220 -8.72 -9.77 -31.71
C GLU A 220 -9.82 -10.81 -31.43
N ALA A 221 -11.09 -10.48 -31.70
CA ALA A 221 -12.19 -11.43 -31.60
C ALA A 221 -12.06 -12.61 -32.59
N PHE A 222 -11.47 -12.38 -33.76
CA PHE A 222 -11.23 -13.40 -34.78
C PHE A 222 -10.14 -14.36 -34.33
N VAL A 223 -9.02 -13.81 -33.82
CA VAL A 223 -7.91 -14.60 -33.27
C VAL A 223 -8.33 -15.38 -32.01
N ARG A 224 -9.26 -14.84 -31.21
CA ARG A 224 -9.86 -15.58 -30.08
C ARG A 224 -10.81 -16.69 -30.51
N GLY A 225 -11.20 -16.76 -31.79
CA GLY A 225 -12.14 -17.75 -32.31
C GLY A 225 -13.60 -17.49 -31.90
N GLU A 226 -13.94 -16.24 -31.56
CA GLU A 226 -15.29 -15.85 -31.13
C GLU A 226 -16.18 -15.42 -32.30
N LEU A 227 -15.58 -15.00 -33.42
CA LEU A 227 -16.29 -14.38 -34.54
C LEU A 227 -16.95 -15.36 -35.50
N PHE A 228 -16.31 -16.50 -35.82
CA PHE A 228 -16.81 -17.44 -36.82
C PHE A 228 -16.57 -18.89 -36.40
N GLU A 229 -17.53 -19.76 -36.69
CA GLU A 229 -17.40 -21.23 -36.57
C GLU A 229 -17.35 -21.86 -37.98
N VAL A 230 -16.61 -22.96 -38.16
CA VAL A 230 -16.56 -23.69 -39.43
C VAL A 230 -17.94 -24.30 -39.73
N GLY A 231 -18.44 -24.10 -40.95
CA GLY A 231 -19.77 -24.53 -41.39
C GLY A 231 -20.89 -23.50 -41.16
N GLN A 232 -20.54 -22.25 -40.84
CA GLN A 232 -21.50 -21.15 -40.65
C GLN A 232 -21.78 -20.43 -41.96
N GLU A 233 -23.05 -20.10 -42.22
CA GLU A 233 -23.45 -19.29 -43.36
C GLU A 233 -23.16 -17.81 -43.12
N VAL A 234 -22.54 -17.18 -44.10
CA VAL A 234 -22.11 -15.79 -44.05
C VAL A 234 -22.43 -15.07 -45.36
N ILE A 235 -22.71 -13.76 -45.26
CA ILE A 235 -22.90 -12.86 -46.39
C ILE A 235 -21.60 -12.12 -46.64
N ILE A 236 -21.16 -12.11 -47.88
CA ILE A 236 -20.02 -11.31 -48.34
C ILE A 236 -20.54 -9.92 -48.74
N GLU A 237 -20.22 -8.88 -47.98
CA GLU A 237 -20.77 -7.51 -48.18
C GLU A 237 -20.49 -6.92 -49.57
N LYS A 238 -19.41 -7.36 -50.23
CA LYS A 238 -19.02 -6.84 -51.55
C LYS A 238 -19.83 -7.44 -52.70
N THR A 239 -20.33 -8.66 -52.53
CA THR A 239 -21.01 -9.40 -53.60
C THR A 239 -22.44 -9.74 -53.26
N ASP A 240 -22.88 -9.47 -52.02
CA ASP A 240 -24.17 -9.86 -51.43
C ASP A 240 -24.50 -11.36 -51.64
N GLN A 241 -23.46 -12.17 -51.82
CA GLN A 241 -23.59 -13.61 -52.00
C GLN A 241 -23.51 -14.31 -50.64
N VAL A 242 -24.41 -15.27 -50.45
CA VAL A 242 -24.43 -16.17 -49.30
C VAL A 242 -23.49 -17.33 -49.59
N GLY A 243 -22.62 -17.66 -48.63
CA GLY A 243 -21.76 -18.83 -48.71
C GLY A 243 -21.44 -19.42 -47.34
N GLU A 244 -20.88 -20.62 -47.34
CA GLU A 244 -20.54 -21.37 -46.13
C GLU A 244 -19.04 -21.27 -45.82
N ILE A 245 -18.68 -21.05 -44.54
CA ILE A 245 -17.28 -21.03 -44.10
C ILE A 245 -16.70 -22.44 -44.11
N GLU A 246 -15.74 -22.70 -45.00
CA GLU A 246 -15.06 -24.00 -45.08
C GLU A 246 -13.79 -24.05 -44.22
N ILE A 247 -13.00 -22.97 -44.22
CA ILE A 247 -11.70 -22.90 -43.51
C ILE A 247 -11.51 -21.53 -42.88
N ILE A 248 -11.12 -21.54 -41.60
CA ILE A 248 -10.68 -20.35 -40.86
C ILE A 248 -9.15 -20.31 -40.88
N GLY A 249 -8.59 -19.31 -41.58
CA GLY A 249 -7.16 -19.05 -41.63
C GLY A 249 -6.68 -18.20 -40.45
N SER A 250 -5.40 -17.82 -40.46
CA SER A 250 -4.79 -17.01 -39.40
C SER A 250 -5.22 -15.53 -39.41
N ASN A 251 -5.70 -15.02 -40.54
CA ASN A 251 -6.23 -13.65 -40.68
C ASN A 251 -7.30 -13.50 -41.79
N TYR A 252 -7.85 -14.60 -42.30
CA TYR A 252 -8.84 -14.61 -43.36
C TYR A 252 -9.77 -15.82 -43.22
N VAL A 253 -10.89 -15.78 -43.93
CA VAL A 253 -11.86 -16.88 -43.99
C VAL A 253 -12.01 -17.32 -45.45
N ILE A 254 -12.10 -18.62 -45.70
CA ILE A 254 -12.45 -19.17 -47.01
C ILE A 254 -13.93 -19.52 -46.99
N VAL A 255 -14.69 -18.84 -47.86
CA VAL A 255 -16.13 -19.02 -48.02
C VAL A 255 -16.38 -19.72 -49.35
N ASN A 256 -17.16 -20.80 -49.30
CA ASN A 256 -17.63 -21.51 -50.48
C ASN A 256 -18.96 -20.89 -50.93
N VAL A 257 -18.97 -20.29 -52.12
CA VAL A 257 -20.17 -19.74 -52.75
C VAL A 257 -20.45 -20.58 -53.99
N ASN A 258 -21.54 -21.37 -53.96
CA ASN A 258 -22.00 -22.18 -55.10
C ASN A 258 -20.91 -23.06 -55.77
N GLY A 259 -19.93 -23.56 -55.00
CA GLY A 259 -18.84 -24.42 -55.49
C GLY A 259 -17.53 -23.69 -55.78
N GLU A 260 -17.50 -22.36 -55.73
CA GLU A 260 -16.29 -21.55 -55.86
C GLU A 260 -15.76 -21.09 -54.49
N ARG A 261 -14.47 -21.35 -54.23
CA ARG A 261 -13.80 -20.94 -52.99
C ARG A 261 -13.27 -19.53 -53.12
N THR A 262 -13.82 -18.60 -52.33
CA THR A 262 -13.35 -17.22 -52.27
C THR A 262 -12.72 -16.90 -50.92
N ARG A 263 -11.61 -16.15 -50.95
CA ARG A 263 -10.94 -15.67 -49.74
C ARG A 263 -11.50 -14.32 -49.35
N GLN A 264 -12.01 -14.21 -48.12
CA GLN A 264 -12.58 -12.98 -47.57
C GLN A 264 -11.87 -12.56 -46.28
N TRP A 265 -11.83 -11.25 -46.05
CA TRP A 265 -11.31 -10.69 -44.80
C TRP A 265 -12.42 -10.69 -43.74
N PRO A 266 -12.10 -10.87 -42.44
CA PRO A 266 -13.11 -10.89 -41.37
C PRO A 266 -14.01 -9.65 -41.32
N GLU A 267 -13.50 -8.50 -41.78
CA GLU A 267 -14.24 -7.22 -41.80
C GLU A 267 -15.29 -7.15 -42.92
N SER A 268 -15.16 -7.97 -43.98
CA SER A 268 -16.04 -7.92 -45.16
C SER A 268 -17.09 -9.04 -45.18
N VAL A 269 -17.30 -9.69 -44.03
CA VAL A 269 -18.14 -10.89 -43.89
C VAL A 269 -19.08 -10.69 -42.70
N GLN A 270 -20.38 -10.74 -42.97
CA GLN A 270 -21.40 -10.69 -41.92
C GLN A 270 -21.99 -12.08 -41.70
N VAL A 271 -22.12 -12.47 -40.44
CA VAL A 271 -22.79 -13.72 -40.08
C VAL A 271 -24.29 -13.59 -40.38
N VAL A 272 -24.85 -14.57 -41.08
CA VAL A 272 -26.30 -14.73 -41.18
C VAL A 272 -26.79 -15.24 -39.82
N GLU A 273 -27.31 -14.34 -38.99
CA GLU A 273 -28.02 -14.75 -37.78
C GLU A 273 -29.32 -15.45 -38.18
N TYR A 274 -29.28 -16.78 -38.27
CA TYR A 274 -30.49 -17.57 -38.07
C TYR A 274 -30.99 -17.27 -36.66
N LYS A 275 -32.00 -16.41 -36.56
CA LYS A 275 -32.89 -16.36 -35.40
C LYS A 275 -33.43 -17.76 -35.20
N TYR A 276 -32.80 -18.53 -34.31
CA TYR A 276 -33.35 -19.79 -33.84
C TYR A 276 -34.75 -19.50 -33.31
N ASP A 277 -35.76 -20.11 -33.91
CA ASP A 277 -37.11 -20.06 -33.39
C ASP A 277 -37.08 -20.69 -31.99
N TYR A 278 -37.51 -19.91 -30.99
CA TYR A 278 -37.40 -20.28 -29.59
C TYR A 278 -38.21 -21.57 -29.34
N GLY A 279 -37.56 -22.67 -28.95
CA GLY A 279 -38.25 -23.89 -28.51
C GLY A 279 -37.85 -25.21 -29.18
N THR A 280 -36.94 -25.22 -30.15
CA THR A 280 -36.45 -26.48 -30.76
C THR A 280 -35.30 -27.15 -29.97
N ASP A 281 -35.23 -28.48 -29.97
CA ASP A 281 -34.20 -29.26 -29.25
C ASP A 281 -32.75 -28.90 -29.62
N LYS A 282 -32.53 -28.39 -30.84
CA LYS A 282 -31.21 -27.92 -31.30
C LYS A 282 -30.80 -26.59 -30.63
N SER A 283 -31.73 -25.66 -30.42
CA SER A 283 -31.44 -24.37 -29.75
C SER A 283 -31.14 -24.55 -28.25
N VAL A 284 -31.84 -25.49 -27.59
CA VAL A 284 -31.56 -25.87 -26.20
C VAL A 284 -30.17 -26.50 -26.06
N LYS A 285 -29.74 -27.35 -27.01
CA LYS A 285 -28.39 -27.95 -27.00
C LYS A 285 -27.29 -26.90 -27.22
N HIS A 286 -27.51 -25.94 -28.12
CA HIS A 286 -26.57 -24.86 -28.39
C HIS A 286 -26.40 -23.93 -27.17
N MET A 287 -27.51 -23.51 -26.56
CA MET A 287 -27.50 -22.70 -25.34
C MET A 287 -26.82 -23.42 -24.17
N LYS A 288 -27.05 -24.73 -23.99
CA LYS A 288 -26.37 -25.52 -22.94
C LYS A 288 -24.85 -25.63 -23.16
N LYS A 289 -24.37 -25.54 -24.40
CA LYS A 289 -22.95 -25.62 -24.74
C LYS A 289 -22.23 -24.27 -24.56
N LYS A 290 -22.91 -23.16 -24.87
CA LYS A 290 -22.36 -21.79 -24.72
C LYS A 290 -22.50 -21.21 -23.30
N THR A 291 -23.34 -21.78 -22.43
CA THR A 291 -23.51 -21.29 -21.04
C THR A 291 -22.33 -21.71 -20.14
N PRO A 292 -21.53 -20.77 -19.61
CA PRO A 292 -20.41 -21.07 -18.72
C PRO A 292 -20.90 -21.78 -17.44
N GLY A 293 -20.25 -22.88 -17.05
CA GLY A 293 -20.52 -23.62 -15.82
C GLY A 293 -21.45 -24.84 -15.94
N GLN A 294 -22.15 -25.04 -17.06
CA GLN A 294 -23.10 -26.17 -17.16
C GLN A 294 -22.44 -27.53 -17.45
N ASN A 295 -21.29 -27.55 -18.14
CA ASN A 295 -20.48 -28.76 -18.33
C ASN A 295 -19.67 -29.16 -17.08
N GLU A 296 -19.56 -28.28 -16.07
CA GLU A 296 -18.85 -28.57 -14.82
C GLU A 296 -19.56 -29.66 -14.01
N GLY A 297 -20.89 -29.78 -14.12
CA GLY A 297 -21.65 -30.78 -13.37
C GLY A 297 -21.23 -32.21 -13.68
N LYS A 298 -21.05 -32.54 -14.97
CA LYS A 298 -20.62 -33.90 -15.39
C LYS A 298 -19.15 -34.18 -15.06
N ALA A 299 -18.28 -33.17 -15.17
CA ALA A 299 -16.87 -33.29 -14.81
C ALA A 299 -16.68 -33.42 -13.28
N ARG A 300 -17.42 -32.63 -12.50
CA ARG A 300 -17.48 -32.74 -11.04
C ARG A 300 -17.99 -34.11 -10.62
N ASP A 301 -19.06 -34.60 -11.23
CA ASP A 301 -19.64 -35.91 -10.87
C ASP A 301 -18.68 -37.07 -11.14
N ARG A 302 -17.90 -37.00 -12.24
CA ARG A 302 -16.80 -37.94 -12.50
C ARG A 302 -15.67 -37.83 -11.47
N LEU A 303 -15.22 -36.61 -11.15
CA LEU A 303 -14.17 -36.36 -10.16
C LEU A 303 -14.59 -36.88 -8.77
N VAL A 304 -15.82 -36.60 -8.38
CA VAL A 304 -16.47 -37.01 -7.12
C VAL A 304 -16.49 -38.54 -7.02
N LYS A 305 -16.89 -39.26 -8.08
CA LYS A 305 -16.85 -40.74 -8.13
C LYS A 305 -15.42 -41.30 -8.05
N MET A 306 -14.45 -40.61 -8.66
CA MET A 306 -13.05 -41.03 -8.64
C MET A 306 -12.40 -40.84 -7.25
N VAL A 307 -12.72 -39.73 -6.57
CA VAL A 307 -12.27 -39.43 -5.21
C VAL A 307 -12.92 -40.38 -4.18
N ASP A 308 -14.17 -40.79 -4.36
CA ASP A 308 -14.80 -41.78 -3.48
C ASP A 308 -14.15 -43.14 -3.57
N LYS A 309 -13.88 -43.60 -4.79
CA LYS A 309 -13.22 -44.88 -5.02
C LYS A 309 -11.82 -44.92 -4.41
N ALA A 310 -11.12 -43.78 -4.40
CA ALA A 310 -9.80 -43.65 -3.80
C ALA A 310 -9.81 -43.47 -2.27
N SER A 311 -10.90 -42.98 -1.68
CA SER A 311 -10.97 -42.63 -0.24
C SER A 311 -11.84 -43.57 0.60
N GLY A 312 -12.54 -44.52 -0.03
CA GLY A 312 -13.37 -45.53 0.66
C GLY A 312 -14.62 -44.95 1.35
N ARG A 313 -15.00 -43.70 1.06
CA ARG A 313 -16.14 -43.03 1.72
C ARG A 313 -17.48 -43.50 1.15
N THR A 314 -18.46 -43.63 2.03
CA THR A 314 -19.81 -44.06 1.65
C THR A 314 -20.76 -42.86 1.42
N MET A 315 -21.89 -43.10 0.75
CA MET A 315 -22.93 -42.08 0.53
C MET A 315 -23.52 -41.55 1.85
N ALA A 316 -23.51 -42.35 2.92
CA ALA A 316 -23.98 -41.94 4.25
C ALA A 316 -23.06 -40.88 4.88
N ASP A 317 -21.73 -40.98 4.68
CA ASP A 317 -20.77 -40.00 5.19
C ASP A 317 -20.96 -38.63 4.53
N ARG A 318 -21.29 -38.61 3.24
CA ARG A 318 -21.64 -37.38 2.51
C ARG A 318 -22.90 -36.72 3.03
N GLN A 319 -23.93 -37.50 3.31
CA GLN A 319 -25.17 -36.96 3.87
C GLN A 319 -24.92 -36.33 5.24
N ARG A 320 -24.05 -36.93 6.06
CA ARG A 320 -23.62 -36.37 7.35
C ARG A 320 -22.82 -35.08 7.19
N ASP A 321 -21.87 -35.03 6.26
CA ASP A 321 -21.06 -33.84 6.00
C ASP A 321 -21.89 -32.70 5.40
N ALA A 322 -22.80 -33.01 4.47
CA ALA A 322 -23.74 -32.05 3.90
C ALA A 322 -24.70 -31.49 4.96
N ALA A 323 -25.18 -32.34 5.88
CA ALA A 323 -25.99 -31.94 7.03
C ALA A 323 -25.21 -31.03 8.00
N LYS A 324 -23.94 -31.34 8.28
CA LYS A 324 -23.06 -30.46 9.08
C LYS A 324 -22.79 -29.12 8.39
N ALA A 325 -22.54 -29.14 7.08
CA ALA A 325 -22.29 -27.92 6.30
C ALA A 325 -23.53 -27.01 6.27
N THR A 326 -24.73 -27.57 6.09
CA THR A 326 -25.99 -26.82 6.15
C THR A 326 -26.27 -26.28 7.55
N ALA A 327 -26.00 -27.04 8.61
CA ALA A 327 -26.12 -26.56 9.98
C ALA A 327 -25.16 -25.39 10.27
N ASN A 328 -23.92 -25.48 9.80
CA ASN A 328 -22.92 -24.40 9.94
C ASN A 328 -23.32 -23.16 9.14
N ARG A 329 -23.86 -23.30 7.93
CA ARG A 329 -24.37 -22.18 7.13
C ARG A 329 -25.52 -21.48 7.83
N LYS A 330 -26.50 -22.23 8.35
CA LYS A 330 -27.62 -21.66 9.14
C LYS A 330 -27.13 -20.91 10.38
N ARG A 331 -26.07 -21.40 11.04
CA ARG A 331 -25.47 -20.71 12.18
C ARG A 331 -24.80 -19.39 11.77
N ALA A 332 -24.01 -19.41 10.70
CA ALA A 332 -23.36 -18.21 10.16
C ALA A 332 -24.38 -17.16 9.69
N GLU A 333 -25.49 -17.58 9.08
CA GLU A 333 -26.58 -16.67 8.69
C GLU A 333 -27.26 -16.02 9.91
N ARG A 334 -27.48 -16.76 11.00
CA ARG A 334 -28.00 -16.19 12.26
C ARG A 334 -27.01 -15.20 12.87
N ASP A 335 -25.72 -15.51 12.86
CA ASP A 335 -24.68 -14.62 13.40
C ASP A 335 -24.58 -13.34 12.55
N LEU A 336 -24.68 -13.45 11.22
CA LEU A 336 -24.72 -12.31 10.30
C LEU A 336 -26.00 -11.48 10.47
N ALA A 337 -27.15 -12.12 10.71
CA ALA A 337 -28.41 -11.43 11.00
C ALA A 337 -28.33 -10.65 12.31
N LYS A 338 -27.76 -11.23 13.37
CA LYS A 338 -27.48 -10.53 14.64
C LYS A 338 -26.51 -9.36 14.47
N PHE A 339 -25.48 -9.52 13.64
CA PHE A 339 -24.55 -8.44 13.34
C PHE A 339 -25.24 -7.29 12.59
N ARG A 340 -26.08 -7.62 11.60
CA ARG A 340 -26.85 -6.64 10.82
C ARG A 340 -27.90 -5.90 11.66
N SER A 341 -28.57 -6.59 12.60
CA SER A 341 -29.51 -5.93 13.51
C SER A 341 -28.79 -4.97 14.47
N GLY A 342 -27.63 -5.37 15.00
CA GLY A 342 -26.78 -4.49 15.81
C GLY A 342 -26.30 -3.24 15.06
N MET A 343 -25.93 -3.37 13.78
CA MET A 343 -25.56 -2.22 12.94
C MET A 343 -26.74 -1.28 12.68
N LYS A 344 -27.96 -1.80 12.47
CA LYS A 344 -29.15 -0.95 12.27
C LYS A 344 -29.53 -0.17 13.53
N GLU A 345 -29.44 -0.79 14.71
CA GLU A 345 -29.66 -0.10 16.00
C GLU A 345 -28.65 1.02 16.27
N ASP A 346 -27.42 0.92 15.74
CA ASP A 346 -26.39 1.96 15.87
C ASP A 346 -26.55 3.10 14.85
N ASP A 347 -27.15 2.82 13.67
CA ASP A 347 -27.39 3.83 12.63
C ASP A 347 -28.68 4.64 12.88
N GLU A 348 -29.73 4.02 13.43
CA GLU A 348 -30.96 4.73 13.82
C GLU A 348 -30.73 5.71 14.98
N ARG A 349 -29.78 5.42 15.88
CA ARG A 349 -29.39 6.33 16.98
C ARG A 349 -28.74 7.64 16.50
N LYS A 350 -28.42 7.79 15.22
CA LYS A 350 -27.78 9.00 14.67
C LYS A 350 -28.73 9.99 14.00
N LYS A 351 -30.04 9.71 13.90
CA LYS A 351 -31.01 10.69 13.36
C LYS A 351 -31.65 11.50 14.48
N SER A 352 -31.26 12.78 14.55
CA SER A 352 -31.86 13.85 15.37
C SER A 352 -31.74 13.66 16.90
N SER A 353 -30.80 14.35 17.53
CA SER A 353 -30.86 14.53 18.98
C SER A 353 -31.99 15.51 19.32
N PRO A 354 -33.00 15.14 20.13
CA PRO A 354 -34.09 16.04 20.49
C PRO A 354 -33.57 17.34 21.12
N GLN A 355 -34.17 18.48 20.80
CA GLN A 355 -33.89 19.75 21.49
C GLN A 355 -34.57 19.75 22.88
N ASP A 356 -33.98 20.48 23.84
CA ASP A 356 -34.57 20.64 25.17
C ASP A 356 -35.81 21.56 25.09
N ALA A 357 -36.93 21.14 25.67
CA ALA A 357 -38.19 21.88 25.62
C ALA A 357 -38.11 23.27 26.26
N ASP A 358 -37.17 23.51 27.18
CA ASP A 358 -36.99 24.81 27.86
C ASP A 358 -36.24 25.84 27.00
N ILE A 359 -35.58 25.42 25.91
CA ILE A 359 -34.72 26.27 25.09
C ILE A 359 -35.03 26.16 23.58
N LYS A 360 -35.84 25.17 23.15
CA LYS A 360 -36.14 24.85 21.74
C LYS A 360 -36.48 26.04 20.84
N ASP A 361 -37.14 27.07 21.36
CA ASP A 361 -37.62 28.21 20.55
C ASP A 361 -36.53 29.26 20.29
N ARG A 362 -35.28 29.04 20.73
CA ARG A 362 -34.16 29.95 20.48
C ARG A 362 -33.32 29.48 19.30
N PRO A 363 -32.91 30.37 18.38
CA PRO A 363 -32.06 30.00 17.25
C PRO A 363 -30.68 29.51 17.71
N GLY A 364 -30.18 28.46 17.07
CA GLY A 364 -28.84 27.89 17.31
C GLY A 364 -28.71 27.06 18.59
N THR A 365 -29.79 26.46 19.10
CA THR A 365 -29.79 25.73 20.37
C THR A 365 -29.19 24.33 20.26
N GLN A 366 -28.42 23.97 21.28
CA GLN A 366 -27.71 22.70 21.35
C GLN A 366 -28.66 21.54 21.71
N PRO A 367 -28.28 20.28 21.39
CA PRO A 367 -29.05 19.10 21.74
C PRO A 367 -29.36 18.98 23.24
N LYS A 368 -30.50 18.37 23.60
CA LYS A 368 -30.97 18.16 24.98
C LYS A 368 -29.93 17.53 25.92
N ALA A 369 -29.02 16.70 25.38
CA ALA A 369 -27.95 16.06 26.14
C ALA A 369 -27.08 17.07 26.92
N TYR A 370 -26.78 18.24 26.33
CA TYR A 370 -25.95 19.29 26.92
C TYR A 370 -26.65 20.09 28.03
N HIS A 371 -27.94 19.87 28.22
CA HIS A 371 -28.79 20.57 29.19
C HIS A 371 -29.41 19.62 30.23
N SER A 372 -29.11 18.33 30.15
CA SER A 372 -29.65 17.31 31.05
C SER A 372 -29.14 17.48 32.50
N GLY A 373 -30.05 17.35 33.48
CA GLY A 373 -29.72 17.44 34.91
C GLY A 373 -29.52 18.85 35.47
N LEU A 374 -29.80 19.90 34.69
CA LEU A 374 -29.61 21.31 35.08
C LEU A 374 -30.94 22.02 35.30
N SER A 375 -30.97 23.00 36.21
CA SER A 375 -32.16 23.84 36.41
C SER A 375 -32.44 24.71 35.19
N LYS A 376 -33.70 25.14 35.02
CA LYS A 376 -34.11 26.01 33.89
C LYS A 376 -33.25 27.27 33.78
N ALA A 377 -32.89 27.87 34.91
CA ALA A 377 -31.99 29.04 34.95
C ALA A 377 -30.55 28.70 34.48
N GLN A 378 -30.01 27.56 34.90
CA GLN A 378 -28.67 27.09 34.49
C GLN A 378 -28.62 26.76 33.00
N LYS A 379 -29.69 26.15 32.47
CA LYS A 379 -29.84 25.88 31.03
C LYS A 379 -29.79 27.16 30.20
N ILE A 380 -30.55 28.19 30.59
CA ILE A 380 -30.58 29.49 29.93
C ILE A 380 -29.22 30.21 30.02
N SER A 381 -28.56 30.14 31.17
CA SER A 381 -27.22 30.73 31.37
C SER A 381 -26.16 30.05 30.48
N ARG A 382 -26.19 28.71 30.42
CA ARG A 382 -25.30 27.91 29.56
C ARG A 382 -25.52 28.19 28.06
N ASP A 383 -26.75 28.29 27.58
CA ASP A 383 -27.05 28.67 26.18
C ASP A 383 -26.49 30.07 25.83
N ARG A 384 -26.66 31.05 26.72
CA ARG A 384 -26.09 32.40 26.53
C ARG A 384 -24.57 32.40 26.52
N GLN A 385 -23.95 31.60 27.39
CA GLN A 385 -22.49 31.46 27.43
C GLN A 385 -21.96 30.88 26.13
N PHE A 386 -22.55 29.80 25.62
CA PHE A 386 -22.13 29.19 24.36
C PHE A 386 -22.32 30.11 23.15
N LYS A 387 -23.41 30.89 23.08
CA LYS A 387 -23.61 31.90 22.02
C LYS A 387 -22.59 33.04 22.05
N ARG A 388 -22.06 33.36 23.24
CA ARG A 388 -20.97 34.35 23.38
C ARG A 388 -19.64 33.74 22.97
N GLN A 389 -19.38 32.50 23.38
CA GLN A 389 -18.13 31.78 23.07
C GLN A 389 -18.03 31.40 21.58
N SER A 390 -19.14 31.07 20.92
CA SER A 390 -19.15 30.73 19.49
C SER A 390 -18.80 31.90 18.56
N LYS A 391 -18.72 33.13 19.09
CA LYS A 391 -18.29 34.33 18.36
C LYS A 391 -16.82 34.68 18.62
N MET A 392 -16.15 33.91 19.49
CA MET A 392 -14.73 34.09 19.80
C MET A 392 -13.90 33.16 18.92
N ASP A 393 -12.69 33.57 18.59
CA ASP A 393 -11.75 32.74 17.83
C ASP A 393 -11.34 31.48 18.61
N ASP A 394 -11.07 30.40 17.89
CA ASP A 394 -10.70 29.08 18.45
C ASP A 394 -9.44 29.12 19.32
N ASP A 395 -8.56 30.10 19.10
CA ASP A 395 -7.31 30.29 19.84
C ASP A 395 -7.49 31.12 21.12
N ASN A 396 -8.68 31.67 21.37
CA ASN A 396 -8.93 32.48 22.56
C ASN A 396 -9.22 31.58 23.79
N PRO A 397 -8.40 31.61 24.86
CA PRO A 397 -8.64 30.80 26.06
C PRO A 397 -9.99 31.09 26.74
N ALA A 398 -10.56 32.28 26.53
CA ALA A 398 -11.88 32.64 27.06
C ALA A 398 -13.04 31.84 26.40
N ALA A 399 -12.82 31.27 25.21
CA ALA A 399 -13.79 30.44 24.51
C ALA A 399 -14.04 29.10 25.23
N TYR A 400 -13.10 28.63 26.06
CA TYR A 400 -13.16 27.32 26.73
C TYR A 400 -13.46 27.38 28.24
N LYS A 401 -14.04 28.48 28.71
CA LYS A 401 -14.45 28.59 30.13
C LYS A 401 -15.54 27.57 30.46
N PRO A 402 -15.43 26.81 31.58
CA PRO A 402 -16.43 25.83 32.00
C PRO A 402 -17.84 26.43 32.08
N ALA A 403 -18.85 25.70 31.64
CA ALA A 403 -20.22 26.18 31.67
C ALA A 403 -20.88 26.02 33.06
N ALA A 404 -21.96 26.77 33.30
CA ALA A 404 -22.66 26.81 34.57
C ALA A 404 -23.22 25.43 35.00
N GLY A 405 -22.51 24.69 35.86
CA GLY A 405 -22.87 23.35 36.33
C GLY A 405 -21.91 22.24 35.89
N ASP A 406 -20.91 22.55 35.06
CA ASP A 406 -19.85 21.58 34.69
C ASP A 406 -18.83 21.38 35.81
N LYS A 407 -18.65 22.37 36.70
CA LYS A 407 -17.65 22.33 37.79
C LYS A 407 -17.87 21.19 38.79
N THR A 408 -19.10 20.69 38.94
CA THR A 408 -19.45 19.61 39.87
C THR A 408 -19.70 18.27 39.16
N ALA A 409 -19.57 18.22 37.83
CA ALA A 409 -19.86 17.02 37.04
C ALA A 409 -18.67 16.03 37.04
N LYS A 410 -18.91 14.80 37.51
CA LYS A 410 -17.91 13.71 37.43
C LYS A 410 -17.77 13.23 35.99
N THR A 411 -16.61 13.46 35.37
CA THR A 411 -16.34 13.02 34.00
C THR A 411 -15.97 11.53 33.98
N LYS A 412 -16.54 10.77 33.03
CA LYS A 412 -16.11 9.40 32.78
C LYS A 412 -14.93 9.42 31.80
N PRO A 413 -13.81 8.73 32.06
CA PRO A 413 -12.69 8.72 31.14
C PRO A 413 -13.08 8.06 29.82
N SER A 414 -12.59 8.63 28.71
CA SER A 414 -12.90 8.14 27.36
C SER A 414 -12.41 6.70 27.14
N LYS A 415 -12.98 5.99 26.16
CA LYS A 415 -12.50 4.65 25.76
C LYS A 415 -11.00 4.66 25.43
N HIS A 416 -10.50 5.74 24.83
CA HIS A 416 -9.10 5.90 24.47
C HIS A 416 -8.21 6.19 25.68
N THR A 417 -8.67 6.99 26.63
CA THR A 417 -7.94 7.28 27.88
C THR A 417 -7.86 6.03 28.75
N LYS A 418 -8.93 5.24 28.81
CA LYS A 418 -8.92 3.91 29.46
C LYS A 418 -7.89 3.01 28.79
N LYS A 419 -7.97 2.85 27.46
CA LYS A 419 -7.01 2.03 26.70
C LYS A 419 -5.56 2.51 26.86
N PHE A 420 -5.33 3.82 26.92
CA PHE A 420 -4.00 4.39 27.16
C PHE A 420 -3.49 4.07 28.56
N LYS A 421 -4.32 4.23 29.60
CA LYS A 421 -3.98 3.83 30.97
C LYS A 421 -3.74 2.32 31.09
N ASP A 422 -4.52 1.50 30.37
CA ASP A 422 -4.31 0.04 30.34
C ASP A 422 -2.98 -0.34 29.68
N MET A 423 -2.54 0.43 28.67
CA MET A 423 -1.30 0.18 27.94
C MET A 423 -0.05 0.82 28.58
N TYR A 424 -0.20 1.95 29.26
CA TYR A 424 0.92 2.82 29.68
C TYR A 424 0.77 3.43 31.09
N GLY A 425 -0.29 3.13 31.82
CA GLY A 425 -0.52 3.66 33.17
C GLY A 425 0.44 3.04 34.20
N GLU A 426 0.97 3.88 35.09
CA GLU A 426 2.01 3.58 36.09
C GLU A 426 1.60 2.57 37.18
N GLU A 427 0.35 2.09 37.20
CA GLU A 427 -0.16 1.11 38.18
C GLU A 427 0.00 -0.37 37.77
N ASN A 428 0.65 -0.67 36.64
CA ASN A 428 0.93 -2.05 36.26
C ASN A 428 2.30 -2.49 36.78
N SER A 429 2.32 -3.06 37.99
CA SER A 429 3.51 -3.62 38.64
C SER A 429 4.32 -4.51 37.70
N ALA A 430 5.66 -4.38 37.76
CA ALA A 430 6.61 -5.14 36.93
C ALA A 430 6.36 -6.65 36.95
N GLU A 431 5.79 -7.16 38.05
CA GLU A 431 5.37 -8.55 38.23
C GLU A 431 4.27 -9.00 37.26
N LYS A 432 3.30 -8.14 36.95
CA LYS A 432 2.19 -8.47 36.03
C LYS A 432 2.70 -8.53 34.59
N LEU A 433 3.64 -7.64 34.23
CA LEU A 433 4.34 -7.66 32.95
C LEU A 433 5.25 -8.89 32.80
N ALA A 434 5.93 -9.28 33.87
CA ALA A 434 6.73 -10.51 33.92
C ALA A 434 5.85 -11.76 33.77
N LYS A 435 4.73 -11.85 34.49
CA LYS A 435 3.75 -12.93 34.37
C LYS A 435 3.19 -13.03 32.95
N MET A 436 2.86 -11.91 32.30
CA MET A 436 2.40 -11.91 30.90
C MET A 436 3.48 -12.38 29.92
N ARG A 437 4.75 -11.99 30.12
CA ARG A 437 5.88 -12.48 29.31
C ARG A 437 6.07 -13.99 29.49
N ILE A 438 6.04 -14.48 30.72
CA ILE A 438 6.16 -15.91 31.04
C ILE A 438 5.01 -16.70 30.40
N GLN A 439 3.77 -16.21 30.48
CA GLN A 439 2.61 -16.87 29.89
C GLN A 439 2.72 -16.96 28.37
N ARG A 440 3.12 -15.86 27.71
CA ARG A 440 3.36 -15.85 26.26
C ARG A 440 4.48 -16.83 25.87
N GLN A 441 5.54 -16.93 26.67
CA GLN A 441 6.63 -17.87 26.43
C GLN A 441 6.16 -19.33 26.57
N LYS A 442 5.32 -19.62 27.58
CA LYS A 442 4.70 -20.94 27.76
C LYS A 442 3.82 -21.33 26.56
N GLU A 443 2.98 -20.42 26.07
CA GLU A 443 2.12 -20.66 24.90
C GLU A 443 2.94 -20.91 23.62
N VAL A 444 4.01 -20.14 23.40
CA VAL A 444 4.90 -20.35 22.25
C VAL A 444 5.63 -21.69 22.34
N ASN A 445 6.08 -22.06 23.54
CA ASN A 445 6.75 -23.34 23.76
C ASN A 445 5.79 -24.52 23.58
N ALA A 446 4.55 -24.45 24.06
CA ALA A 446 3.52 -25.46 23.83
C ALA A 446 3.28 -25.68 22.32
N ARG A 447 3.13 -24.60 21.54
CA ARG A 447 2.98 -24.69 20.08
C ARG A 447 4.21 -25.27 19.38
N LYS A 448 5.42 -25.02 19.89
CA LYS A 448 6.64 -25.63 19.36
C LYS A 448 6.71 -27.12 19.65
N TYR A 449 6.29 -27.52 20.86
CA TYR A 449 6.21 -28.93 21.27
C TYR A 449 5.19 -29.71 20.43
N ASP A 450 3.98 -29.17 20.22
CA ASP A 450 2.97 -29.82 19.38
C ASP A 450 3.47 -30.04 17.94
N ARG A 451 4.11 -29.04 17.34
CA ARG A 451 4.72 -29.19 16.00
C ARG A 451 5.84 -30.24 15.97
N MET A 452 6.58 -30.41 17.07
CA MET A 452 7.61 -31.44 17.18
C MET A 452 6.97 -32.82 17.23
N MET A 453 5.91 -32.99 18.02
CA MET A 453 5.16 -34.24 18.13
C MET A 453 4.50 -34.62 16.80
N ASP A 454 3.92 -33.66 16.08
CA ASP A 454 3.36 -33.92 14.74
C ASP A 454 4.43 -34.35 13.74
N ARG A 455 5.62 -33.72 13.76
CA ARG A 455 6.75 -34.14 12.92
C ARG A 455 7.22 -35.55 13.27
N ALA A 456 7.29 -35.91 14.55
CA ALA A 456 7.65 -37.25 15.00
C ALA A 456 6.63 -38.29 14.51
N ARG A 457 5.33 -38.03 14.72
CA ARG A 457 4.25 -38.89 14.21
C ARG A 457 4.33 -39.08 12.70
N THR A 458 4.57 -38.00 11.95
CA THR A 458 4.69 -38.07 10.49
C THR A 458 5.90 -38.93 10.06
N LYS A 459 7.01 -38.82 10.79
CA LYS A 459 8.21 -39.64 10.55
C LYS A 459 7.96 -41.11 10.83
N ASP A 460 7.25 -41.43 11.91
CA ASP A 460 6.90 -42.80 12.27
C ASP A 460 5.92 -43.42 11.26
N THR A 461 4.91 -42.67 10.82
CA THR A 461 3.99 -43.09 9.75
C THR A 461 4.75 -43.35 8.45
N ASN A 462 5.70 -42.48 8.08
CA ASN A 462 6.52 -42.67 6.88
C ASN A 462 7.48 -43.86 7.00
N LYS A 463 8.00 -44.13 8.20
CA LYS A 463 8.83 -45.32 8.47
C LYS A 463 7.99 -46.60 8.34
N LYS A 464 6.81 -46.64 8.96
CA LYS A 464 5.89 -47.78 8.88
C LYS A 464 5.42 -48.04 7.45
N ASN A 465 5.09 -46.99 6.69
CA ASN A 465 4.72 -47.10 5.27
C ASN A 465 5.87 -47.60 4.38
N ARG A 466 7.13 -47.40 4.79
CA ARG A 466 8.31 -47.96 4.11
C ARG A 466 8.56 -49.43 4.48
N GLU A 467 8.17 -49.86 5.67
CA GLU A 467 8.29 -51.25 6.13
C GLU A 467 7.16 -52.14 5.60
N THR A 468 6.01 -51.55 5.25
CA THR A 468 4.83 -52.26 4.70
C THR A 468 4.75 -52.26 3.16
N LYS A 469 5.81 -51.83 2.48
CA LYS A 469 5.99 -51.89 1.02
C LYS A 469 7.13 -52.83 0.71
#